data_AF-A0ABD2K042-F1
#
_entry.id   AF-A0ABD2K042-F1
#
_cell.length_a   1.000
_cell.length_b   1.000
_cell.length_c   1.000
_cell.angle_alpha   90.00
_cell.angle_beta   90.00
_cell.angle_gamma   90.00
#
_symmetry.space_group_name_H-M   'P 1'
#
loop_
_entity.id
_entity.type
_entity.pdbx_description
1 polymer ?
#
loop_
_entity_poly.entity_id
_entity_poly.type
_entity_poly.pdbx_seq_one_letter_code
_entity_poly.pdbx_strand_id
1 'polypeptide(L)'
;MQINEHNPSALYQHYHEKCAENVQQCQLFSSNEPKFDSTFMLMLSSEKAHFAKKLNNALSSGAIPVFIDDSEERDLHRLLPLPDLFEWHNAAIFLQHRTMDFQALNSLLQNVPEWKIYELRRMGRFYFAHFLANPKVLLRTIFSAIRHRLLIVAPPEKTVSADFNQQQINSDFYPQFAQKLSENWQNDEKFTIVLEAYRRDAQLLYTLKSLDGLRRPITEQSYAWPHIHVPIFVVNTSRDSLNDRFLPLSLIYGQRPIWRENRARIVGPNYRIGYIQHNDNNDLIGIYKGPPRNEPIFQHCQYNIVLTSGAFIHRDFLTSYSNEMPSEIRTHVDKITNCEDIAIAFWVSYLTRLGPLKTTQIGNTIGFFTKNTTGLSSRPDHFAQRSECIKLFSQILGHNPLVITEYRADSMLYKQKAEHIEGAENSKKCFKNE
;
A
#
# COMPACT_ATOMS: atom_id res chain seq x y z
N MET A 1 -24.63 -19.93 -8.01
CA MET A 1 -23.46 -20.15 -8.92
C MET A 1 -23.95 -20.15 -10.36
N GLN A 2 -23.16 -19.71 -11.35
CA GLN A 2 -23.55 -19.71 -12.77
C GLN A 2 -22.66 -20.59 -13.65
N ILE A 3 -23.29 -21.33 -14.57
CA ILE A 3 -22.64 -22.24 -15.55
C ILE A 3 -23.23 -21.99 -16.95
N ASN A 4 -22.38 -22.00 -17.97
CA ASN A 4 -22.78 -21.78 -19.38
C ASN A 4 -23.60 -22.97 -19.92
N GLU A 5 -24.13 -22.85 -21.16
CA GLU A 5 -24.82 -23.94 -21.88
C GLU A 5 -23.97 -24.63 -23.00
N HIS A 6 -22.82 -24.08 -23.40
CA HIS A 6 -21.95 -24.67 -24.43
C HIS A 6 -20.49 -24.90 -23.97
N ASN A 7 -20.14 -26.17 -23.67
CA ASN A 7 -18.76 -26.67 -23.55
C ASN A 7 -18.73 -28.22 -23.67
N PRO A 8 -17.78 -28.80 -24.42
CA PRO A 8 -17.68 -30.25 -24.62
C PRO A 8 -16.96 -31.05 -23.51
N SER A 9 -16.42 -30.44 -22.43
CA SER A 9 -15.66 -31.21 -21.41
C SER A 9 -16.57 -32.11 -20.54
N ALA A 10 -16.09 -33.31 -20.17
CA ALA A 10 -16.85 -34.25 -19.34
C ALA A 10 -17.16 -33.68 -17.94
N LEU A 11 -16.21 -32.90 -17.39
CA LEU A 11 -16.38 -32.20 -16.11
C LEU A 11 -17.45 -31.10 -16.22
N TYR A 12 -17.49 -30.40 -17.36
CA TYR A 12 -18.54 -29.42 -17.62
C TYR A 12 -19.92 -30.06 -17.70
N GLN A 13 -20.06 -31.16 -18.46
CA GLN A 13 -21.34 -31.88 -18.57
C GLN A 13 -21.83 -32.32 -17.19
N HIS A 14 -20.94 -32.84 -16.35
CA HIS A 14 -21.24 -33.17 -14.97
C HIS A 14 -21.79 -31.96 -14.17
N TYR A 15 -21.10 -30.82 -14.19
CA TYR A 15 -21.58 -29.64 -13.46
C TYR A 15 -22.87 -29.05 -14.05
N HIS A 16 -23.03 -29.10 -15.37
CA HIS A 16 -24.22 -28.63 -16.06
C HIS A 16 -25.45 -29.44 -15.66
N GLU A 17 -25.37 -30.77 -15.73
CA GLU A 17 -26.44 -31.69 -15.31
C GLU A 17 -26.81 -31.49 -13.84
N LYS A 18 -25.80 -31.43 -12.95
CA LYS A 18 -26.03 -31.23 -11.50
C LYS A 18 -26.59 -29.86 -11.17
N CYS A 19 -26.24 -28.83 -11.94
CA CYS A 19 -26.80 -27.48 -11.83
C CYS A 19 -28.26 -27.45 -12.30
N ALA A 20 -28.60 -28.15 -13.38
CA ALA A 20 -29.98 -28.29 -13.87
C ALA A 20 -30.88 -28.99 -12.84
N GLU A 21 -30.34 -29.97 -12.11
CA GLU A 21 -31.04 -30.64 -11.00
C GLU A 21 -31.21 -29.73 -9.76
N ASN A 22 -30.35 -28.72 -9.57
CA ASN A 22 -30.27 -27.88 -8.35
C ASN A 22 -30.43 -26.37 -8.64
N VAL A 23 -31.53 -26.00 -9.31
CA VAL A 23 -31.85 -24.62 -9.72
C VAL A 23 -31.95 -23.59 -8.59
N GLN A 24 -32.09 -24.01 -7.32
CA GLN A 24 -32.06 -23.09 -6.17
C GLN A 24 -30.64 -22.60 -5.83
N GLN A 25 -29.60 -23.37 -6.14
CA GLN A 25 -28.21 -23.06 -5.77
C GLN A 25 -27.36 -22.66 -6.98
N CYS A 26 -27.82 -23.02 -8.18
CA CYS A 26 -27.10 -22.80 -9.43
C CYS A 26 -28.06 -22.37 -10.55
N GLN A 27 -27.57 -21.53 -11.47
CA GLN A 27 -28.32 -21.06 -12.63
C GLN A 27 -27.51 -21.33 -13.90
N LEU A 28 -28.16 -21.93 -14.89
CA LEU A 28 -27.62 -22.03 -16.24
C LEU A 28 -27.85 -20.71 -16.99
N PHE A 29 -26.88 -20.28 -17.80
CA PHE A 29 -27.00 -19.06 -18.59
C PHE A 29 -26.55 -19.25 -20.03
N SER A 30 -27.30 -18.66 -20.96
CA SER A 30 -26.87 -18.53 -22.35
C SER A 30 -25.93 -17.32 -22.47
N SER A 31 -24.93 -17.44 -23.34
CA SER A 31 -23.75 -16.55 -23.44
C SER A 31 -24.01 -15.06 -23.79
N ASN A 32 -25.26 -14.59 -23.81
CA ASN A 32 -25.64 -13.30 -24.38
C ASN A 32 -26.13 -12.23 -23.39
N GLU A 33 -26.45 -12.53 -22.13
CA GLU A 33 -26.89 -11.50 -21.18
C GLU A 33 -26.26 -11.66 -19.78
N PRO A 34 -25.58 -10.62 -19.24
CA PRO A 34 -25.07 -10.66 -17.87
C PRO A 34 -26.21 -10.50 -16.87
N LYS A 35 -26.45 -11.51 -16.03
CA LYS A 35 -27.36 -11.39 -14.87
C LYS A 35 -26.59 -10.93 -13.63
N PHE A 36 -26.99 -9.79 -13.07
CA PHE A 36 -26.30 -9.10 -11.96
C PHE A 36 -26.34 -9.82 -10.61
N ASP A 37 -27.17 -10.86 -10.45
CA ASP A 37 -27.49 -11.42 -9.13
C ASP A 37 -26.56 -12.54 -8.64
N SER A 38 -25.65 -13.04 -9.48
CA SER A 38 -24.80 -14.17 -9.10
C SER A 38 -23.50 -13.78 -8.39
N THR A 39 -23.21 -14.47 -7.27
CA THR A 39 -21.96 -14.28 -6.51
C THR A 39 -20.73 -14.85 -7.20
N PHE A 40 -20.85 -16.05 -7.77
CA PHE A 40 -19.75 -16.78 -8.41
C PHE A 40 -20.12 -17.17 -9.83
N MET A 41 -19.18 -17.00 -10.76
CA MET A 41 -19.26 -17.45 -12.16
C MET A 41 -18.18 -18.50 -12.40
N LEU A 42 -18.59 -19.73 -12.73
CA LEU A 42 -17.64 -20.79 -13.05
C LEU A 42 -17.04 -20.58 -14.43
N MET A 43 -15.74 -20.85 -14.54
CA MET A 43 -15.01 -20.80 -15.80
C MET A 43 -14.01 -21.94 -15.85
N LEU A 44 -14.02 -22.67 -16.95
CA LEU A 44 -13.17 -23.83 -17.17
C LEU A 44 -12.02 -23.47 -18.12
N SER A 45 -10.83 -23.99 -17.87
CA SER A 45 -9.65 -23.72 -18.71
C SER A 45 -9.78 -24.32 -20.12
N SER A 46 -10.61 -25.35 -20.29
CA SER A 46 -10.99 -25.92 -21.60
C SER A 46 -11.76 -24.96 -22.51
N GLU A 47 -12.40 -23.91 -21.99
CA GLU A 47 -13.30 -23.01 -22.74
C GLU A 47 -12.60 -21.83 -23.43
N LYS A 48 -11.51 -22.10 -24.17
CA LYS A 48 -10.62 -21.07 -24.73
C LYS A 48 -11.36 -20.02 -25.60
N ALA A 49 -12.33 -20.44 -26.43
CA ALA A 49 -12.99 -19.56 -27.41
C ALA A 49 -13.87 -18.44 -26.81
N HIS A 50 -14.39 -18.63 -25.59
CA HIS A 50 -15.31 -17.68 -24.95
C HIS A 50 -14.80 -17.11 -23.63
N PHE A 51 -13.61 -17.54 -23.19
CA PHE A 51 -13.03 -17.18 -21.92
C PHE A 51 -12.98 -15.65 -21.68
N ALA A 52 -12.46 -14.88 -22.65
CA ALA A 52 -12.32 -13.43 -22.51
C ALA A 52 -13.68 -12.71 -22.35
N LYS A 53 -14.71 -13.14 -23.10
CA LYS A 53 -16.07 -12.59 -23.00
C LYS A 53 -16.69 -12.92 -21.63
N LYS A 54 -16.52 -14.16 -21.15
CA LYS A 54 -17.03 -14.60 -19.85
C LYS A 54 -16.35 -13.87 -18.70
N LEU A 55 -15.03 -13.74 -18.75
CA LEU A 55 -14.26 -12.99 -17.76
C LEU A 55 -14.72 -11.53 -17.71
N ASN A 56 -14.91 -10.90 -18.87
CA ASN A 56 -15.42 -9.54 -18.94
C ASN A 56 -16.82 -9.43 -18.32
N ASN A 57 -17.74 -10.36 -18.63
CA ASN A 57 -19.09 -10.40 -18.06
C ASN A 57 -19.08 -10.62 -16.54
N ALA A 58 -18.24 -11.52 -16.04
CA ALA A 58 -18.08 -11.78 -14.61
C ALA A 58 -17.65 -10.50 -13.89
N LEU A 59 -16.55 -9.89 -14.36
CA LEU A 59 -15.98 -8.74 -13.71
C LEU A 59 -16.89 -7.50 -13.82
N SER A 60 -17.54 -7.27 -14.95
CA SER A 60 -18.44 -6.12 -15.16
C SER A 60 -19.71 -6.20 -14.30
N SER A 61 -20.29 -7.39 -14.16
CA SER A 61 -21.43 -7.64 -13.27
C SER A 61 -21.02 -7.68 -11.79
N GLY A 62 -19.73 -7.83 -11.48
CA GLY A 62 -19.22 -7.98 -10.12
C GLY A 62 -19.42 -9.39 -9.57
N ALA A 63 -19.60 -10.38 -10.44
CA ALA A 63 -19.49 -11.79 -10.07
C ALA A 63 -18.01 -12.17 -9.90
N ILE A 64 -17.73 -13.03 -8.92
CA ILE A 64 -16.39 -13.56 -8.68
C ILE A 64 -16.13 -14.67 -9.71
N PRO A 65 -15.12 -14.53 -10.57
CA PRO A 65 -14.72 -15.60 -11.46
C PRO A 65 -14.09 -16.74 -10.65
N VAL A 66 -14.56 -17.97 -10.85
CA VAL A 66 -14.02 -19.19 -10.24
C VAL A 66 -13.43 -20.05 -11.34
N PHE A 67 -12.11 -20.08 -11.39
CA PHE A 67 -11.37 -20.84 -12.39
C PHE A 67 -11.19 -22.28 -11.91
N ILE A 68 -11.61 -23.22 -12.76
CA ILE A 68 -11.38 -24.65 -12.58
C ILE A 68 -10.45 -25.09 -13.70
N ASP A 69 -9.27 -25.59 -13.33
CA ASP A 69 -8.30 -26.08 -14.31
C ASP A 69 -8.64 -27.51 -14.72
N ASP A 70 -9.34 -27.66 -15.85
CA ASP A 70 -9.79 -28.93 -16.42
C ASP A 70 -8.99 -29.36 -17.68
N SER A 71 -8.04 -28.54 -18.14
CA SER A 71 -7.15 -28.85 -19.25
C SER A 71 -5.87 -29.59 -18.82
N GLU A 72 -5.35 -30.44 -19.71
CA GLU A 72 -4.08 -31.14 -19.48
C GLU A 72 -2.88 -30.19 -19.55
N GLU A 73 -2.95 -29.23 -20.48
CA GLU A 73 -2.06 -28.08 -20.58
C GLU A 73 -2.38 -27.14 -19.42
N ARG A 74 -1.43 -26.88 -18.50
CA ARG A 74 -1.59 -25.91 -17.38
C ARG A 74 -1.63 -24.47 -17.90
N ASP A 75 -2.64 -24.15 -18.70
CA ASP A 75 -2.70 -22.99 -19.59
C ASP A 75 -3.43 -21.79 -18.98
N LEU A 76 -3.97 -21.90 -17.77
CA LEU A 76 -4.82 -20.88 -17.17
C LEU A 76 -4.14 -19.50 -17.10
N HIS A 77 -2.83 -19.46 -16.80
CA HIS A 77 -2.04 -18.23 -16.82
C HIS A 77 -1.98 -17.56 -18.20
N ARG A 78 -2.06 -18.31 -19.29
CA ARG A 78 -2.04 -17.78 -20.67
C ARG A 78 -3.38 -17.22 -21.11
N LEU A 79 -4.47 -17.68 -20.49
CA LEU A 79 -5.83 -17.21 -20.80
C LEU A 79 -6.15 -15.86 -20.14
N LEU A 80 -5.50 -15.57 -19.01
CA LEU A 80 -5.73 -14.34 -18.24
C LEU A 80 -5.15 -13.11 -18.95
N PRO A 81 -5.91 -11.99 -19.03
CA PRO A 81 -5.37 -10.72 -19.51
C PRO A 81 -4.24 -10.21 -18.60
N LEU A 82 -3.08 -9.91 -19.19
CA LEU A 82 -1.93 -9.29 -18.52
C LEU A 82 -1.58 -9.99 -17.18
N PRO A 83 -1.29 -11.30 -17.20
CA PRO A 83 -1.16 -12.11 -15.97
C PRO A 83 0.02 -11.68 -15.08
N ASP A 84 0.99 -10.98 -15.65
CA ASP A 84 2.16 -10.46 -14.94
C ASP A 84 1.89 -9.10 -14.27
N LEU A 85 0.79 -8.43 -14.64
CA LEU A 85 0.42 -7.10 -14.11
C LEU A 85 -0.78 -7.18 -13.17
N PHE A 86 -1.69 -8.13 -13.39
CA PHE A 86 -2.85 -8.33 -12.53
C PHE A 86 -2.64 -9.52 -11.59
N GLU A 87 -2.81 -9.24 -10.30
CA GLU A 87 -2.84 -10.24 -9.25
C GLU A 87 -4.21 -10.90 -9.19
N TRP A 88 -4.46 -11.82 -10.13
CA TRP A 88 -5.79 -12.39 -10.31
C TRP A 88 -6.37 -13.13 -9.09
N HIS A 89 -5.55 -13.60 -8.14
CA HIS A 89 -6.03 -14.18 -6.87
C HIS A 89 -6.76 -13.18 -5.96
N ASN A 90 -6.61 -11.88 -6.22
CA ASN A 90 -7.34 -10.83 -5.51
C ASN A 90 -8.71 -10.57 -6.12
N ALA A 91 -8.96 -11.04 -7.35
CA ALA A 91 -10.20 -10.81 -8.08
C ALA A 91 -10.96 -12.10 -8.41
N ALA A 92 -10.34 -13.27 -8.26
CA ALA A 92 -10.87 -14.57 -8.66
C ALA A 92 -10.41 -15.71 -7.73
N ILE A 93 -11.15 -16.82 -7.74
CA ILE A 93 -10.82 -18.06 -7.03
C ILE A 93 -10.23 -19.04 -8.02
N PHE A 94 -9.17 -19.73 -7.61
CA PHE A 94 -8.46 -20.73 -8.43
C PHE A 94 -8.59 -22.10 -7.79
N LEU A 95 -9.13 -23.07 -8.54
CA LEU A 95 -9.31 -24.44 -8.12
C LEU A 95 -8.45 -25.35 -9.00
N GLN A 96 -7.39 -25.91 -8.44
CA GLN A 96 -6.49 -26.85 -9.10
C GLN A 96 -6.93 -28.31 -8.88
N HIS A 97 -8.22 -28.60 -9.09
CA HIS A 97 -8.78 -29.91 -8.79
C HIS A 97 -9.59 -30.47 -9.96
N ARG A 98 -8.94 -31.32 -10.78
CA ARG A 98 -9.52 -31.90 -12.02
C ARG A 98 -10.74 -32.81 -11.78
N THR A 99 -10.92 -33.28 -10.55
CA THR A 99 -11.96 -34.27 -10.17
C THR A 99 -12.88 -33.79 -9.06
N MET A 100 -12.96 -32.48 -8.80
CA MET A 100 -13.85 -31.96 -7.75
C MET A 100 -15.31 -32.18 -8.16
N ASP A 101 -16.08 -32.92 -7.36
CA ASP A 101 -17.50 -33.09 -7.61
C ASP A 101 -18.31 -31.81 -7.32
N PHE A 102 -19.55 -31.74 -7.80
CA PHE A 102 -20.41 -30.58 -7.62
C PHE A 102 -20.68 -30.23 -6.15
N GLN A 103 -20.79 -31.23 -5.27
CA GLN A 103 -21.15 -31.03 -3.87
C GLN A 103 -19.98 -30.44 -3.08
N ALA A 104 -18.77 -30.91 -3.32
CA ALA A 104 -17.53 -30.38 -2.77
C ALA A 104 -17.30 -28.93 -3.22
N LEU A 105 -17.51 -28.65 -4.52
CA LEU A 105 -17.42 -27.28 -5.06
C LEU A 105 -18.43 -26.34 -4.38
N ASN A 106 -19.68 -26.77 -4.25
CA ASN A 106 -20.73 -25.98 -3.63
C ASN A 106 -20.43 -25.70 -2.15
N SER A 107 -20.02 -26.71 -1.38
CA SER A 107 -19.58 -26.55 0.01
C SER A 107 -18.40 -25.58 0.13
N LEU A 108 -17.41 -25.67 -0.77
CA LEU A 108 -16.25 -24.77 -0.75
C LEU A 108 -16.69 -23.32 -0.98
N LEU A 109 -17.54 -23.07 -1.99
CA LEU A 109 -17.99 -21.73 -2.33
C LEU A 109 -18.92 -21.13 -1.27
N GLN A 110 -19.76 -21.93 -0.60
CA GLN A 110 -20.59 -21.47 0.51
C GLN A 110 -19.79 -21.12 1.76
N ASN A 111 -18.64 -21.76 1.96
CA ASN A 111 -17.75 -21.47 3.09
C ASN A 111 -16.76 -20.32 2.83
N VAL A 112 -16.81 -19.67 1.66
CA VAL A 112 -16.02 -18.45 1.42
C VAL A 112 -16.58 -17.34 2.31
N PRO A 113 -15.79 -16.74 3.21
CA PRO A 113 -16.31 -15.75 4.14
C PRO A 113 -16.72 -14.47 3.41
N GLU A 114 -17.75 -13.79 3.92
CA GLU A 114 -18.34 -12.60 3.28
C GLU A 114 -17.33 -11.49 3.00
N TRP A 115 -16.39 -11.25 3.92
CA TRP A 115 -15.33 -10.26 3.74
C TRP A 115 -14.46 -10.58 2.51
N LYS A 116 -14.17 -11.88 2.27
CA LYS A 116 -13.38 -12.31 1.11
C LYS A 116 -14.19 -12.19 -0.18
N ILE A 117 -15.49 -12.48 -0.13
CA ILE A 117 -16.42 -12.26 -1.24
C ILE A 117 -16.42 -10.77 -1.62
N TYR A 118 -16.58 -9.88 -0.65
CA TYR A 118 -16.56 -8.44 -0.87
C TYR A 118 -15.26 -7.98 -1.51
N GLU A 119 -14.12 -8.43 -0.99
CA GLU A 119 -12.79 -8.11 -1.53
C GLU A 119 -12.61 -8.57 -2.97
N LEU A 120 -12.94 -9.83 -3.28
CA LEU A 120 -12.84 -10.41 -4.62
C LEU A 120 -13.72 -9.64 -5.62
N ARG A 121 -14.97 -9.31 -5.26
CA ARG A 121 -15.88 -8.52 -6.11
C ARG A 121 -15.36 -7.12 -6.34
N ARG A 122 -14.88 -6.45 -5.29
CA ARG A 122 -14.33 -5.10 -5.34
C ARG A 122 -13.13 -5.03 -6.29
N MET A 123 -12.19 -5.96 -6.15
CA MET A 123 -11.00 -6.05 -7.00
C MET A 123 -11.33 -6.43 -8.44
N GLY A 124 -12.26 -7.37 -8.65
CA GLY A 124 -12.70 -7.72 -10.00
C GLY A 124 -13.33 -6.54 -10.74
N ARG A 125 -14.21 -5.78 -10.05
CA ARG A 125 -14.80 -4.55 -10.60
C ARG A 125 -13.77 -3.46 -10.84
N PHE A 126 -12.78 -3.37 -9.96
CA PHE A 126 -11.66 -2.44 -10.13
C PHE A 126 -10.87 -2.78 -11.40
N TYR A 127 -10.48 -4.04 -11.62
CA TYR A 127 -9.77 -4.46 -12.82
C TYR A 127 -10.57 -4.21 -14.09
N PHE A 128 -11.87 -4.50 -14.05
CA PHE A 128 -12.75 -4.20 -15.16
C PHE A 128 -12.77 -2.70 -15.46
N ALA A 129 -13.17 -1.87 -14.49
CA ALA A 129 -13.39 -0.43 -14.70
C ALA A 129 -12.14 0.31 -15.19
N HIS A 130 -10.96 -0.05 -14.68
CA HIS A 130 -9.72 0.69 -14.94
C HIS A 130 -8.90 0.13 -16.08
N PHE A 131 -9.09 -1.15 -16.43
CA PHE A 131 -8.21 -1.79 -17.39
C PHE A 131 -8.92 -2.55 -18.52
N LEU A 132 -10.16 -3.02 -18.34
CA LEU A 132 -10.83 -3.90 -19.29
C LEU A 132 -12.19 -3.38 -19.80
N ALA A 133 -12.65 -2.23 -19.28
CA ALA A 133 -14.04 -1.78 -19.41
C ALA A 133 -14.52 -1.61 -20.85
N ASN A 134 -13.65 -1.10 -21.72
CA ASN A 134 -13.95 -0.83 -23.12
C ASN A 134 -12.66 -0.79 -23.95
N PRO A 135 -12.75 -0.79 -25.30
CA PRO A 135 -11.57 -0.81 -26.16
C PRO A 135 -10.59 0.34 -25.92
N LYS A 136 -11.06 1.54 -25.56
CA LYS A 136 -10.19 2.70 -25.29
C LYS A 136 -9.37 2.50 -24.01
N VAL A 137 -10.01 2.02 -22.95
CA VAL A 137 -9.34 1.70 -21.67
C VAL A 137 -8.35 0.55 -21.88
N LEU A 138 -8.79 -0.52 -22.54
CA LEU A 138 -7.95 -1.67 -22.86
C LEU A 138 -6.70 -1.28 -23.66
N LEU A 139 -6.84 -0.43 -24.68
CA LEU A 139 -5.70 0.07 -25.45
C LEU A 139 -4.73 0.88 -24.58
N ARG A 140 -5.23 1.75 -23.70
CA ARG A 140 -4.37 2.49 -22.75
C ARG A 140 -3.63 1.54 -21.81
N THR A 141 -4.29 0.52 -21.31
CA THR A 141 -3.67 -0.52 -20.47
C THR A 141 -2.61 -1.29 -21.23
N ILE A 142 -2.87 -1.69 -22.48
CA ILE A 142 -1.89 -2.37 -23.33
C ILE A 142 -0.68 -1.46 -23.57
N PHE A 143 -0.88 -0.18 -23.92
CA PHE A 143 0.23 0.75 -24.07
C PHE A 143 0.99 0.96 -22.77
N SER A 144 0.31 1.03 -21.62
CA SER A 144 0.95 1.12 -20.31
C SER A 144 1.76 -0.14 -19.99
N ALA A 145 1.21 -1.32 -20.30
CA ALA A 145 1.88 -2.61 -20.12
C ALA A 145 3.12 -2.73 -21.01
N ILE A 146 3.02 -2.32 -22.27
CA ILE A 146 4.14 -2.27 -23.22
C ILE A 146 5.19 -1.28 -22.71
N ARG A 147 4.80 -0.06 -22.33
CA ARG A 147 5.73 0.93 -21.75
C ARG A 147 6.44 0.40 -20.51
N HIS A 148 5.70 -0.27 -19.62
CA HIS A 148 6.27 -0.90 -18.43
C HIS A 148 7.26 -2.01 -18.78
N ARG A 149 6.92 -2.89 -19.74
CA ARG A 149 7.81 -3.97 -20.22
C ARG A 149 9.04 -3.45 -20.94
N LEU A 150 8.91 -2.36 -21.70
CA LEU A 150 9.99 -1.72 -22.45
C LEU A 150 10.75 -0.67 -21.63
N LEU A 151 10.35 -0.42 -20.37
CA LEU A 151 10.94 0.60 -19.49
C LEU A 151 10.92 2.02 -20.10
N ILE A 152 9.87 2.36 -20.83
CA ILE A 152 9.68 3.69 -21.44
C ILE A 152 9.04 4.62 -20.40
N VAL A 153 9.78 5.66 -20.01
CA VAL A 153 9.34 6.68 -19.05
C VAL A 153 8.31 7.62 -19.70
N ALA A 154 7.32 8.08 -18.93
CA ALA A 154 6.36 9.08 -19.39
C ALA A 154 7.06 10.44 -19.69
N PRO A 155 6.51 11.29 -20.57
CA PRO A 155 7.11 12.60 -20.85
C PRO A 155 7.09 13.52 -19.62
N PRO A 156 8.07 14.44 -19.48
CA PRO A 156 8.18 15.35 -18.35
C PRO A 156 6.99 16.31 -18.23
N GLU A 157 6.51 16.56 -17.01
CA GLU A 157 5.46 17.54 -16.71
C GLU A 157 6.10 18.87 -16.24
N LYS A 158 5.44 20.02 -16.46
CA LYS A 158 6.02 21.33 -16.15
C LYS A 158 6.13 21.55 -14.63
N THR A 159 7.28 22.04 -14.17
CA THR A 159 7.49 22.56 -12.81
C THR A 159 6.65 23.80 -12.57
N VAL A 160 5.99 23.90 -11.41
CA VAL A 160 5.18 25.06 -11.03
C VAL A 160 5.65 25.58 -9.67
N SER A 161 6.04 26.86 -9.59
CA SER A 161 6.29 27.54 -8.31
C SER A 161 4.94 27.82 -7.63
N ALA A 162 4.79 27.43 -6.37
CA ALA A 162 3.58 27.70 -5.60
C ALA A 162 3.90 28.62 -4.43
N ASP A 163 3.25 29.78 -4.39
CA ASP A 163 3.37 30.72 -3.27
C ASP A 163 2.56 30.22 -2.07
N PHE A 164 3.19 30.21 -0.89
CA PHE A 164 2.58 29.76 0.36
C PHE A 164 1.53 30.78 0.84
N ASN A 165 0.26 30.58 0.49
CA ASN A 165 -0.84 31.34 1.08
C ASN A 165 -1.35 30.63 2.34
N GLN A 166 -1.02 31.21 3.49
CA GLN A 166 -1.30 30.75 4.86
C GLN A 166 -2.81 30.60 5.18
N GLN A 167 -3.70 31.02 4.29
CA GLN A 167 -5.16 31.06 4.48
C GLN A 167 -5.93 29.79 4.08
N GLN A 168 -5.27 28.73 3.57
CA GLN A 168 -5.93 27.48 3.15
C GLN A 168 -5.88 26.35 4.19
N ILE A 169 -5.77 26.69 5.47
CA ILE A 169 -5.78 25.73 6.58
C ILE A 169 -7.24 25.46 6.97
N ASN A 170 -7.90 24.48 6.32
CA ASN A 170 -9.29 24.12 6.64
C ASN A 170 -9.41 23.53 8.05
N SER A 171 -10.29 24.11 8.87
CA SER A 171 -10.38 23.93 10.33
C SER A 171 -11.33 22.84 10.85
N ASP A 172 -12.08 22.15 9.99
CA ASP A 172 -13.25 21.39 10.46
C ASP A 172 -13.04 19.88 10.31
N PHE A 173 -12.45 19.23 11.32
CA PHE A 173 -11.96 17.86 11.12
C PHE A 173 -12.58 16.77 12.01
N TYR A 174 -12.83 16.98 13.31
CA TYR A 174 -13.00 15.81 14.19
C TYR A 174 -14.32 15.01 14.06
N PRO A 175 -15.51 15.61 13.89
CA PRO A 175 -16.75 14.83 13.73
C PRO A 175 -16.92 14.23 12.32
N GLN A 176 -16.29 14.83 11.31
CA GLN A 176 -16.38 14.39 9.91
C GLN A 176 -15.30 13.38 9.51
N PHE A 177 -14.21 13.26 10.28
CA PHE A 177 -13.07 12.40 9.96
C PHE A 177 -13.43 10.90 9.91
N ALA A 178 -14.18 10.40 10.89
CA ALA A 178 -14.64 9.02 10.91
C ALA A 178 -15.68 8.73 9.79
N GLN A 179 -16.47 9.75 9.40
CA GLN A 179 -17.51 9.66 8.38
C GLN A 179 -16.95 9.79 6.95
N LYS A 180 -15.94 10.64 6.71
CA LYS A 180 -15.29 10.80 5.39
C LYS A 180 -14.45 9.61 4.96
N LEU A 181 -14.05 8.74 5.90
CA LEU A 181 -13.39 7.48 5.57
C LEU A 181 -14.33 6.49 4.85
N SER A 182 -15.65 6.67 4.94
CA SER A 182 -16.64 5.72 4.41
C SER A 182 -17.33 6.12 3.09
N GLU A 183 -17.10 7.32 2.55
CA GLU A 183 -17.81 7.78 1.35
C GLU A 183 -17.09 7.45 0.01
N ASN A 184 -17.86 7.36 -1.08
CA ASN A 184 -17.45 6.92 -2.41
C ASN A 184 -16.57 7.96 -3.13
N TRP A 185 -15.28 7.63 -3.36
CA TRP A 185 -14.32 8.49 -4.07
C TRP A 185 -13.78 7.82 -5.35
N GLN A 186 -13.83 8.56 -6.47
CA GLN A 186 -13.38 8.11 -7.79
C GLN A 186 -11.84 8.13 -7.93
N ASN A 187 -11.24 6.94 -8.03
CA ASN A 187 -10.49 6.37 -9.16
C ASN A 187 -9.25 7.04 -9.83
N ASP A 188 -8.47 7.89 -9.15
CA ASP A 188 -7.08 8.19 -9.59
C ASP A 188 -6.07 7.63 -8.57
N GLU A 189 -5.10 6.80 -8.99
CA GLU A 189 -4.07 6.22 -8.11
C GLU A 189 -2.84 7.14 -7.99
N LYS A 190 -2.91 8.21 -7.17
CA LYS A 190 -1.82 9.19 -7.08
C LYS A 190 -1.42 9.43 -5.62
N PHE A 191 -0.13 9.71 -5.40
CA PHE A 191 0.37 10.16 -4.11
C PHE A 191 1.37 11.30 -4.30
N THR A 192 1.48 12.14 -3.28
CA THR A 192 2.45 13.23 -3.24
C THR A 192 3.68 12.78 -2.47
N ILE A 193 4.86 13.01 -3.03
CA ILE A 193 6.13 12.84 -2.32
C ILE A 193 6.50 14.19 -1.71
N VAL A 194 6.64 14.23 -0.39
CA VAL A 194 7.14 15.41 0.33
C VAL A 194 8.61 15.20 0.65
N LEU A 195 9.47 16.08 0.14
CA LEU A 195 10.91 16.08 0.40
C LEU A 195 11.29 17.35 1.13
N GLU A 196 11.80 17.20 2.34
CA GLU A 196 12.43 18.27 3.11
C GLU A 196 13.94 18.26 2.81
N ALA A 197 14.52 19.42 2.48
CA ALA A 197 15.93 19.54 2.14
C ALA A 197 16.56 20.75 2.82
N TYR A 198 17.71 20.54 3.44
CA TYR A 198 18.50 21.58 4.09
C TYR A 198 19.98 21.44 3.70
N ARG A 199 20.53 22.46 3.02
CA ARG A 199 21.93 22.53 2.58
C ARG A 199 22.43 21.24 1.90
N ARG A 200 21.58 20.62 1.09
CA ARG A 200 21.80 19.30 0.45
C ARG A 200 21.32 19.29 -1.00
N ASP A 201 21.53 20.38 -1.71
CA ASP A 201 20.96 20.63 -3.04
C ASP A 201 21.38 19.55 -4.04
N ALA A 202 22.64 19.11 -4.01
CA ALA A 202 23.12 18.03 -4.87
C ALA A 202 22.41 16.69 -4.58
N GLN A 203 22.16 16.36 -3.31
CA GLN A 203 21.43 15.15 -2.93
C GLN A 203 19.93 15.27 -3.25
N LEU A 204 19.34 16.45 -3.11
CA LEU A 204 17.97 16.73 -3.50
C LEU A 204 17.79 16.53 -5.01
N LEU A 205 18.64 17.15 -5.84
CA LEU A 205 18.60 17.02 -7.29
C LEU A 205 18.79 15.56 -7.73
N TYR A 206 19.73 14.83 -7.10
CA TYR A 206 19.88 13.39 -7.34
C TYR A 206 18.61 12.61 -7.00
N THR A 207 18.00 12.91 -5.86
CA THR A 207 16.77 12.24 -5.40
C THR A 207 15.62 12.52 -6.36
N LEU A 208 15.41 13.78 -6.75
CA LEU A 208 14.40 14.17 -7.73
C LEU A 208 14.59 13.46 -9.08
N LYS A 209 15.83 13.40 -9.59
CA LYS A 209 16.13 12.68 -10.84
C LYS A 209 15.91 11.18 -10.71
N SER A 210 16.09 10.59 -9.53
CA SER A 210 15.82 9.16 -9.28
C SER A 210 14.32 8.81 -9.29
N LEU A 211 13.45 9.81 -9.10
CA LEU A 211 12.00 9.66 -9.23
C LEU A 211 11.53 9.58 -10.70
N ASP A 212 12.39 9.93 -11.67
CA ASP A 212 12.09 9.82 -13.09
C ASP A 212 12.28 8.38 -13.61
N GLY A 213 11.33 7.49 -13.30
CA GLY A 213 11.31 6.13 -13.82
C GLY A 213 12.21 5.12 -13.08
N LEU A 214 12.37 5.28 -11.75
CA LEU A 214 12.89 4.31 -10.76
C LEU A 214 13.49 3.02 -11.35
N ARG A 215 14.76 3.07 -11.79
CA ARG A 215 15.74 1.95 -11.83
C ARG A 215 17.07 2.23 -12.55
N ARG A 216 17.28 3.37 -13.22
CA ARG A 216 18.57 3.64 -13.87
C ARG A 216 19.56 4.32 -12.91
N PRO A 217 20.78 3.78 -12.71
CA PRO A 217 21.82 4.49 -11.99
C PRO A 217 22.22 5.75 -12.77
N ILE A 218 22.15 6.90 -12.08
CA ILE A 218 22.54 8.19 -12.65
C ILE A 218 24.04 8.35 -12.48
N THR A 219 24.76 8.57 -13.58
CA THR A 219 26.24 8.68 -13.61
C THR A 219 26.76 10.11 -13.59
N GLU A 220 25.92 11.13 -13.77
CA GLU A 220 26.37 12.54 -13.80
C GLU A 220 25.60 13.44 -12.83
N GLN A 221 26.38 14.18 -12.02
CA GLN A 221 25.93 15.33 -11.24
C GLN A 221 25.68 16.51 -12.17
N SER A 222 24.50 16.57 -12.76
CA SER A 222 24.00 17.84 -13.31
C SER A 222 23.41 18.66 -12.17
N TYR A 223 23.83 19.92 -12.05
CA TYR A 223 23.24 20.91 -11.16
C TYR A 223 21.95 21.54 -11.75
N ALA A 224 21.52 21.10 -12.93
CA ALA A 224 20.27 21.56 -13.51
C ALA A 224 19.07 20.93 -12.80
N TRP A 225 18.01 21.72 -12.62
CA TRP A 225 16.74 21.21 -12.10
C TRP A 225 16.22 20.09 -13.00
N PRO A 226 15.85 18.92 -12.46
CA PRO A 226 15.50 17.78 -13.29
C PRO A 226 14.11 17.97 -13.91
N HIS A 227 13.99 17.70 -15.21
CA HIS A 227 12.72 17.61 -15.91
C HIS A 227 12.21 16.18 -15.81
N ILE A 228 11.26 15.93 -14.91
CA ILE A 228 10.70 14.60 -14.63
C ILE A 228 9.22 14.53 -14.99
N HIS A 229 8.69 13.32 -15.19
CA HIS A 229 7.29 13.08 -15.60
C HIS A 229 6.20 13.36 -14.55
N VAL A 230 6.57 13.96 -13.42
CA VAL A 230 5.64 14.39 -12.36
C VAL A 230 5.85 15.87 -12.04
N PRO A 231 4.81 16.62 -11.66
CA PRO A 231 4.95 18.02 -11.33
C PRO A 231 5.77 18.17 -10.05
N ILE A 232 6.73 19.09 -10.07
CA ILE A 232 7.51 19.47 -8.90
C ILE A 232 6.99 20.82 -8.41
N PHE A 233 6.62 20.86 -7.12
CA PHE A 233 6.28 22.09 -6.42
C PHE A 233 7.37 22.39 -5.39
N VAL A 234 7.94 23.59 -5.46
CA VAL A 234 8.93 24.05 -4.48
C VAL A 234 8.23 24.99 -3.52
N VAL A 235 8.24 24.64 -2.23
CA VAL A 235 7.68 25.45 -1.15
C VAL A 235 8.84 25.94 -0.31
N ASN A 236 9.05 27.26 -0.29
CA ASN A 236 10.03 27.87 0.59
C ASN A 236 9.38 28.17 1.94
N THR A 237 9.95 27.66 3.03
CA THR A 237 9.43 27.87 4.38
C THR A 237 10.15 29.04 5.04
N SER A 238 9.49 29.70 5.98
CA SER A 238 10.04 30.90 6.63
C SER A 238 11.10 30.59 7.69
N ARG A 239 11.26 29.32 8.08
CA ARG A 239 12.14 28.86 9.16
C ARG A 239 12.68 27.46 8.87
N ASP A 240 13.83 27.15 9.46
CA ASP A 240 14.41 25.80 9.42
C ASP A 240 13.78 24.93 10.52
N SER A 241 12.71 24.21 10.18
CA SER A 241 11.95 23.38 11.12
C SER A 241 11.63 22.01 10.53
N LEU A 242 11.93 20.96 11.30
CA LEU A 242 11.56 19.58 10.95
C LEU A 242 10.04 19.35 10.94
N ASN A 243 9.25 20.25 11.52
CA ASN A 243 7.80 20.18 11.48
C ASN A 243 7.24 20.57 10.09
N ASP A 244 8.02 21.28 9.28
CA ASP A 244 7.50 21.92 8.06
C ASP A 244 7.06 20.89 7.00
N ARG A 245 7.66 19.68 6.99
CA ARG A 245 7.21 18.58 6.11
C ARG A 245 5.80 18.05 6.44
N PHE A 246 5.23 18.43 7.58
CA PHE A 246 3.87 18.06 8.00
C PHE A 246 2.87 19.20 7.87
N LEU A 247 3.24 20.31 7.22
CA LEU A 247 2.31 21.41 6.97
C LEU A 247 1.12 20.96 6.11
N PRO A 248 -0.10 21.47 6.38
CA PRO A 248 -1.30 21.18 5.62
C PRO A 248 -1.33 21.92 4.27
N LEU A 249 -0.36 21.62 3.41
CA LEU A 249 -0.28 22.25 2.09
C LEU A 249 -1.45 21.80 1.21
N SER A 250 -2.19 22.75 0.63
CA SER A 250 -3.26 22.46 -0.33
C SER A 250 -2.77 21.73 -1.59
N LEU A 251 -1.48 21.85 -1.89
CA LEU A 251 -0.74 21.13 -2.92
C LEU A 251 -0.63 19.61 -2.64
N ILE A 252 -0.82 19.18 -1.39
CA ILE A 252 -0.89 17.76 -1.03
C ILE A 252 -2.31 17.27 -1.32
N TYR A 253 -2.54 16.96 -2.60
CA TYR A 253 -3.77 16.32 -3.07
C TYR A 253 -3.59 14.80 -3.08
N GLY A 254 -4.60 14.08 -2.60
CA GLY A 254 -4.64 12.62 -2.63
C GLY A 254 -5.93 12.15 -3.26
N GLN A 255 -5.86 11.63 -4.49
CA GLN A 255 -6.86 10.70 -5.01
C GLN A 255 -6.22 9.30 -4.94
N ARG A 256 -6.96 8.31 -4.42
CA ARG A 256 -6.47 6.98 -3.96
C ARG A 256 -6.85 5.88 -4.96
N PRO A 257 -6.01 4.85 -5.21
CA PRO A 257 -5.75 3.72 -4.29
C PRO A 257 -4.31 3.17 -4.26
N ILE A 258 -3.94 2.61 -3.10
CA ILE A 258 -2.97 1.52 -2.81
C ILE A 258 -2.93 1.37 -1.27
N TRP A 259 -3.25 2.44 -0.55
CA TRP A 259 -3.33 2.52 0.92
C TRP A 259 -4.74 2.29 1.51
N ARG A 260 -5.61 1.50 0.86
CA ARG A 260 -7.05 1.45 1.20
C ARG A 260 -7.40 0.70 2.50
N GLU A 261 -6.59 -0.28 2.91
CA GLU A 261 -6.89 -1.17 4.04
C GLU A 261 -6.29 -0.71 5.37
N ASN A 262 -5.21 0.08 5.34
CA ASN A 262 -4.47 0.52 6.52
C ASN A 262 -4.43 2.06 6.68
N ARG A 263 -5.52 2.74 6.29
CA ARG A 263 -5.63 4.22 6.22
C ARG A 263 -5.32 4.94 7.55
N ALA A 264 -5.55 4.25 8.65
CA ALA A 264 -5.43 4.77 10.00
C ALA A 264 -4.03 4.55 10.61
N ARG A 265 -3.02 4.22 9.80
CA ARG A 265 -1.67 3.84 10.25
C ARG A 265 -0.58 4.56 9.44
N ILE A 266 0.56 4.82 10.08
CA ILE A 266 1.82 5.21 9.40
C ILE A 266 2.50 3.94 8.91
N VAL A 267 2.92 3.92 7.65
CA VAL A 267 3.46 2.69 7.07
C VAL A 267 4.72 2.88 6.26
N GLY A 268 5.70 2.04 6.54
CA GLY A 268 7.01 2.15 5.93
C GLY A 268 8.01 1.16 6.50
N PRO A 269 9.24 1.15 5.97
CA PRO A 269 10.21 0.10 6.29
C PRO A 269 11.02 0.38 7.56
N ASN A 270 11.09 1.64 7.98
CA ASN A 270 12.02 2.10 9.02
C ASN A 270 11.38 2.06 10.41
N TYR A 271 11.25 0.86 10.98
CA TYR A 271 10.60 0.67 12.27
C TYR A 271 11.50 0.97 13.48
N ARG A 272 10.90 1.35 14.60
CA ARG A 272 11.52 1.64 15.91
C ARG A 272 10.56 1.22 17.03
N ILE A 273 11.08 1.11 18.24
CA ILE A 273 10.27 0.87 19.44
C ILE A 273 10.50 1.98 20.47
N GLY A 274 9.39 2.49 21.02
CA GLY A 274 9.37 3.50 22.06
C GLY A 274 8.43 3.11 23.20
N TYR A 275 8.89 3.15 24.44
CA TYR A 275 8.04 2.86 25.60
C TYR A 275 8.51 3.64 26.83
N ILE A 276 7.65 3.64 27.84
CA ILE A 276 7.95 4.21 29.16
C ILE A 276 8.27 3.07 30.11
N GLN A 277 9.24 3.26 30.99
CA GLN A 277 9.55 2.33 32.09
C GLN A 277 9.96 3.12 33.33
N HIS A 278 10.00 2.46 34.49
CA HIS A 278 10.63 3.02 35.69
C HIS A 278 12.11 2.63 35.71
N ASN A 279 12.98 3.56 36.14
CA ASN A 279 14.37 3.25 36.45
C ASN A 279 14.49 2.64 37.87
N ASP A 280 15.73 2.34 38.28
CA ASP A 280 16.01 1.76 39.62
C ASP A 280 15.59 2.70 40.78
N ASN A 281 15.52 4.01 40.53
CA ASN A 281 15.06 5.02 41.49
C ASN A 281 13.54 5.22 41.46
N ASN A 282 12.80 4.39 40.70
CA ASN A 282 11.37 4.51 40.47
C ASN A 282 10.93 5.81 39.77
N ASP A 283 11.85 6.48 39.05
CA ASP A 283 11.52 7.59 38.16
C ASP A 283 11.02 7.08 36.81
N LEU A 284 10.01 7.76 36.28
CA LEU A 284 9.49 7.50 34.93
C LEU A 284 10.49 7.97 33.87
N ILE A 285 10.96 7.04 33.03
CA ILE A 285 11.88 7.31 31.92
C ILE A 285 11.31 6.83 30.59
N GLY A 286 11.65 7.54 29.51
CA GLY A 286 11.35 7.12 28.15
C GLY A 286 12.49 6.30 27.58
N ILE A 287 12.15 5.33 26.74
CA ILE A 287 13.10 4.48 26.02
C ILE A 287 12.76 4.57 24.54
N TYR A 288 13.77 4.90 23.73
CA TYR A 288 13.69 4.82 22.28
C TYR A 288 14.81 3.92 21.76
N LYS A 289 14.45 2.86 21.03
CA LYS A 289 15.39 1.89 20.47
C LYS A 289 15.13 1.66 18.99
N GLY A 290 16.21 1.61 18.22
CA GLY A 290 16.18 1.15 16.83
C GLY A 290 16.55 -0.32 16.71
N PRO A 291 16.34 -0.93 15.52
CA PRO A 291 16.83 -2.26 15.27
C PRO A 291 18.36 -2.30 15.48
N PRO A 292 18.88 -3.32 16.17
CA PRO A 292 20.32 -3.46 16.43
C PRO A 292 21.13 -3.43 15.13
N ARG A 293 22.22 -2.65 15.10
CA ARG A 293 23.06 -2.44 13.90
C ARG A 293 23.81 -3.70 13.44
N ASN A 294 24.04 -4.65 14.36
CA ASN A 294 24.87 -5.84 14.13
C ASN A 294 24.10 -7.17 14.27
N GLU A 295 22.77 -7.12 14.42
CA GLU A 295 21.98 -8.35 14.51
C GLU A 295 21.35 -8.67 13.16
N PRO A 296 21.33 -9.96 12.76
CA PRO A 296 20.69 -10.38 11.53
C PRO A 296 19.18 -10.14 11.61
N ILE A 297 18.72 -9.00 11.08
CA ILE A 297 17.39 -8.59 10.55
C ILE A 297 16.11 -8.95 11.35
N PHE A 298 16.13 -9.75 12.43
CA PHE A 298 14.95 -10.48 12.89
C PHE A 298 14.84 -10.76 14.40
N GLN A 299 15.59 -10.10 15.29
CA GLN A 299 15.44 -10.38 16.74
C GLN A 299 14.37 -9.54 17.46
N HIS A 300 14.04 -8.35 16.96
CA HIS A 300 13.00 -7.51 17.57
C HIS A 300 11.72 -7.58 16.75
N CYS A 301 10.78 -8.43 17.19
CA CYS A 301 9.51 -8.66 16.49
C CYS A 301 8.42 -7.65 16.83
N GLN A 302 8.73 -6.70 17.71
CA GLN A 302 7.81 -5.69 18.22
C GLN A 302 8.32 -4.30 17.89
N TYR A 303 7.40 -3.45 17.43
CA TYR A 303 7.67 -2.07 17.10
C TYR A 303 6.38 -1.26 17.27
N ASN A 304 6.49 0.05 17.39
CA ASN A 304 5.34 0.94 17.52
C ASN A 304 5.57 2.32 16.89
N ILE A 305 6.72 2.51 16.26
CA ILE A 305 7.06 3.71 15.50
C ILE A 305 7.56 3.26 14.13
N VAL A 306 7.15 3.98 13.07
CA VAL A 306 7.77 3.94 11.75
C VAL A 306 8.27 5.35 11.44
N LEU A 307 9.55 5.48 11.11
CA LEU A 307 10.14 6.77 10.75
C LEU A 307 9.56 7.27 9.44
N THR A 308 9.31 8.57 9.36
CA THR A 308 8.63 9.20 8.21
C THR A 308 9.51 9.30 6.97
N SER A 309 10.82 9.06 7.08
CA SER A 309 11.75 8.96 5.96
C SER A 309 11.43 7.71 5.10
N GLY A 310 10.66 7.93 4.03
CA GLY A 310 10.21 6.84 3.14
C GLY A 310 8.99 6.08 3.67
N ALA A 311 8.11 6.75 4.41
CA ALA A 311 6.83 6.21 4.85
C ALA A 311 5.65 6.87 4.12
N PHE A 312 4.55 6.15 4.06
CA PHE A 312 3.24 6.67 3.67
C PHE A 312 2.45 7.07 4.91
N ILE A 313 1.86 8.26 4.85
CA ILE A 313 1.06 8.86 5.92
C ILE A 313 -0.16 9.48 5.26
N HIS A 314 -1.34 9.34 5.89
CA HIS A 314 -2.52 10.03 5.38
C HIS A 314 -2.39 11.55 5.55
N ARG A 315 -2.74 12.33 4.53
CA ARG A 315 -2.65 13.81 4.55
C ARG A 315 -3.37 14.44 5.74
N ASP A 316 -4.44 13.80 6.18
CA ASP A 316 -5.26 14.29 7.28
C ASP A 316 -4.51 14.27 8.61
N PHE A 317 -3.60 13.31 8.80
CA PHE A 317 -2.72 13.30 9.96
C PHE A 317 -1.74 14.46 9.93
N LEU A 318 -1.30 14.92 8.76
CA LEU A 318 -0.46 16.12 8.63
C LEU A 318 -1.23 17.37 9.05
N THR A 319 -2.50 17.44 8.61
CA THR A 319 -3.41 18.54 8.95
C THR A 319 -3.69 18.59 10.45
N SER A 320 -4.12 17.48 11.04
CA SER A 320 -4.37 17.39 12.47
C SER A 320 -3.08 17.59 13.29
N TYR A 321 -1.92 17.11 12.82
CA TYR A 321 -0.63 17.37 13.47
C TYR A 321 -0.32 18.87 13.59
N SER A 322 -0.55 19.62 12.52
CA SER A 322 -0.24 21.05 12.49
C SER A 322 -1.26 21.89 13.27
N ASN A 323 -2.55 21.50 13.23
CA ASN A 323 -3.64 22.33 13.73
C ASN A 323 -4.13 21.93 15.14
N GLU A 324 -4.06 20.66 15.50
CA GLU A 324 -4.72 20.10 16.68
C GLU A 324 -3.75 19.54 17.72
N MET A 325 -2.56 19.09 17.30
CA MET A 325 -1.56 18.61 18.26
C MET A 325 -1.19 19.72 19.26
N PRO A 326 -1.07 19.39 20.57
CA PRO A 326 -0.54 20.30 21.59
C PRO A 326 0.72 21.01 21.10
N SER A 327 0.66 22.34 21.06
CA SER A 327 1.71 23.17 20.47
C SER A 327 3.06 23.00 21.19
N GLU A 328 3.03 22.58 22.44
CA GLU A 328 4.18 22.24 23.28
C GLU A 328 5.03 21.13 22.66
N ILE A 329 4.41 20.13 22.04
CA ILE A 329 5.12 19.03 21.36
C ILE A 329 5.88 19.58 20.15
N ARG A 330 5.20 20.33 19.27
CA ARG A 330 5.84 20.91 18.07
C ARG A 330 6.90 21.94 18.41
N THR A 331 6.67 22.75 19.45
CA THR A 331 7.65 23.71 19.97
C THR A 331 8.88 23.01 20.53
N HIS A 332 8.71 21.88 21.21
CA HIS A 332 9.83 21.06 21.68
C HIS A 332 10.63 20.49 20.51
N VAL A 333 9.96 19.92 19.50
CA VAL A 333 10.59 19.43 18.25
C VAL A 333 11.42 20.54 17.58
N ASP A 334 10.88 21.76 17.47
CA ASP A 334 11.61 22.91 16.93
C ASP A 334 12.85 23.24 17.77
N LYS A 335 12.70 23.25 19.11
CA LYS A 335 13.78 23.59 20.06
C LYS A 335 14.98 22.65 19.97
N ILE A 336 14.75 21.35 19.80
CA ILE A 336 15.83 20.35 19.76
C ILE A 336 16.21 19.90 18.35
N THR A 337 15.42 20.30 17.34
CA THR A 337 15.55 19.88 15.94
C THR A 337 15.65 18.35 15.81
N ASN A 338 14.68 17.64 16.41
CA ASN A 338 14.61 16.18 16.49
C ASN A 338 13.17 15.76 16.87
N CYS A 339 12.89 14.45 16.84
CA CYS A 339 11.64 13.84 17.33
C CYS A 339 10.35 14.18 16.59
N GLU A 340 10.39 14.83 15.44
CA GLU A 340 9.20 15.10 14.61
C GLU A 340 8.52 13.81 14.14
N ASP A 341 9.31 12.77 13.84
CA ASP A 341 8.85 11.45 13.45
C ASP A 341 8.21 10.68 14.62
N ILE A 342 8.74 10.87 15.83
CA ILE A 342 8.13 10.38 17.07
C ILE A 342 6.83 11.13 17.35
N ALA A 343 6.81 12.45 17.19
CA ALA A 343 5.64 13.29 17.46
C ALA A 343 4.45 12.87 16.59
N ILE A 344 4.65 12.72 15.27
CA ILE A 344 3.57 12.27 14.37
C ILE A 344 3.15 10.81 14.66
N ALA A 345 4.07 9.93 15.06
CA ALA A 345 3.73 8.57 15.47
C ALA A 345 2.87 8.54 16.75
N PHE A 346 3.20 9.38 17.74
CA PHE A 346 2.39 9.60 18.94
C PHE A 346 1.00 10.09 18.56
N TRP A 347 0.92 11.08 17.67
CA TRP A 347 -0.34 11.68 17.25
C TRP A 347 -1.25 10.68 16.56
N VAL A 348 -0.73 9.98 15.55
CA VAL A 348 -1.51 8.96 14.83
C VAL A 348 -2.01 7.89 15.79
N SER A 349 -1.14 7.38 16.67
CA SER A 349 -1.53 6.34 17.64
C SER A 349 -2.54 6.85 18.67
N TYR A 350 -2.45 8.12 19.08
CA TYR A 350 -3.38 8.76 20.01
C TYR A 350 -4.79 8.87 19.39
N LEU A 351 -4.85 9.29 18.13
CA LEU A 351 -6.10 9.47 17.38
C LEU A 351 -6.78 8.14 17.04
N THR A 352 -6.01 7.15 16.58
CA THR A 352 -6.57 5.92 16.00
C THR A 352 -6.57 4.73 16.94
N ARG A 353 -5.75 4.76 17.99
CA ARG A 353 -5.47 3.62 18.88
C ARG A 353 -4.90 2.41 18.14
N LEU A 354 -4.24 2.64 17.00
CA LEU A 354 -3.60 1.60 16.19
C LEU A 354 -2.08 1.82 16.10
N GLY A 355 -1.35 0.71 16.00
CA GLY A 355 0.09 0.73 15.73
C GLY A 355 0.39 1.00 14.25
N PRO A 356 1.64 1.36 13.91
CA PRO A 356 2.06 1.49 12.51
C PRO A 356 2.08 0.13 11.79
N LEU A 357 2.41 0.14 10.50
CA LEU A 357 2.68 -1.08 9.75
C LEU A 357 4.07 -1.02 9.12
N LYS A 358 4.81 -2.11 9.22
CA LYS A 358 6.13 -2.27 8.64
C LYS A 358 6.00 -2.81 7.23
N THR A 359 6.79 -2.28 6.31
CA THR A 359 6.95 -2.87 4.96
C THR A 359 8.34 -3.45 4.78
N THR A 360 8.51 -4.32 3.78
CA THR A 360 9.85 -4.71 3.33
C THR A 360 10.60 -3.48 2.80
N GLN A 361 11.89 -3.38 3.13
CA GLN A 361 12.81 -2.53 2.39
C GLN A 361 12.93 -3.04 0.93
N ILE A 362 12.44 -2.26 -0.03
CA ILE A 362 12.60 -2.54 -1.46
C ILE A 362 13.86 -1.82 -1.96
N GLY A 363 14.99 -2.53 -1.98
CA GLY A 363 16.23 -2.05 -2.62
C GLY A 363 16.87 -0.82 -1.95
N ASN A 364 17.97 -0.36 -2.54
CA ASN A 364 18.76 0.76 -2.04
C ASN A 364 17.87 1.98 -1.81
N THR A 365 18.05 2.63 -0.66
CA THR A 365 17.32 3.83 -0.22
C THR A 365 17.12 4.81 -1.39
N ILE A 366 15.88 5.30 -1.58
CA ILE A 366 15.60 6.40 -2.52
C ILE A 366 16.39 7.61 -2.00
N GLY A 367 17.57 7.85 -2.58
CA GLY A 367 18.47 8.92 -2.17
C GLY A 367 19.94 8.50 -2.12
N PHE A 368 20.82 9.39 -2.59
CA PHE A 368 22.25 9.25 -2.45
C PHE A 368 22.70 9.83 -1.10
N PHE A 369 23.00 8.94 -0.16
CA PHE A 369 23.61 9.31 1.11
C PHE A 369 25.12 9.21 0.97
N THR A 370 25.80 10.35 0.80
CA THR A 370 27.26 10.37 0.86
C THR A 370 27.70 9.89 2.25
N LYS A 371 28.62 8.91 2.28
CA LYS A 371 29.16 8.32 3.52
C LYS A 371 29.80 9.35 4.47
N ASN A 372 30.09 10.57 4.01
CA ASN A 372 30.82 11.60 4.73
C ASN A 372 30.01 12.86 5.07
N THR A 373 28.67 12.83 5.03
CA THR A 373 27.87 13.96 5.55
C THR A 373 27.46 13.74 6.99
N THR A 374 27.86 14.64 7.89
CA THR A 374 27.35 14.71 9.26
C THR A 374 25.84 14.98 9.19
N GLY A 375 25.05 14.03 9.71
CA GLY A 375 23.58 14.11 9.75
C GLY A 375 23.11 14.43 11.17
N LEU A 376 21.82 14.75 11.32
CA LEU A 376 21.23 14.96 12.66
C LEU A 376 21.42 13.74 13.57
N SER A 377 21.37 12.53 13.00
CA SER A 377 21.52 11.27 13.72
C SER A 377 22.94 10.94 14.18
N SER A 378 23.96 11.69 13.72
CA SER A 378 25.35 11.53 14.19
C SER A 378 25.68 12.37 15.41
N ARG A 379 24.76 13.23 15.88
CA ARG A 379 24.95 14.02 17.11
C ARG A 379 25.00 13.08 18.34
N PRO A 380 25.93 13.27 19.30
CA PRO A 380 26.10 12.37 20.44
C PRO A 380 24.84 12.16 21.29
N ASP A 381 24.01 13.19 21.41
CA ASP A 381 22.81 13.23 22.23
C ASP A 381 21.53 12.81 21.48
N HIS A 382 21.62 12.51 20.17
CA HIS A 382 20.45 12.27 19.32
C HIS A 382 19.48 11.21 19.86
N PHE A 383 20.00 10.08 20.36
CA PHE A 383 19.17 8.98 20.88
C PHE A 383 18.69 9.25 22.31
N ALA A 384 19.47 9.97 23.12
CA ALA A 384 19.07 10.39 24.46
C ALA A 384 17.91 11.38 24.37
N GLN A 385 18.01 12.37 23.47
CA GLN A 385 16.91 13.30 23.16
C GLN A 385 15.65 12.57 22.71
N ARG A 386 15.77 11.58 21.81
CA ARG A 386 14.61 10.79 21.36
C ARG A 386 13.94 10.01 22.49
N SER A 387 14.71 9.48 23.43
CA SER A 387 14.17 8.82 24.61
C SER A 387 13.45 9.81 25.53
N GLU A 388 13.99 11.03 25.69
CA GLU A 388 13.33 12.10 26.43
C GLU A 388 12.03 12.57 25.76
N CYS A 389 11.98 12.62 24.42
CA CYS A 389 10.75 12.92 23.68
C CYS A 389 9.63 11.92 23.98
N ILE A 390 9.92 10.61 24.08
CA ILE A 390 8.93 9.59 24.47
C ILE A 390 8.32 9.94 25.83
N LYS A 391 9.16 10.32 26.81
CA LYS A 391 8.74 10.72 28.15
C LYS A 391 7.89 11.99 28.12
N LEU A 392 8.43 13.06 27.54
CA LEU A 392 7.78 14.36 27.51
C LEU A 392 6.43 14.32 26.78
N PHE A 393 6.36 13.69 25.60
CA PHE A 393 5.10 13.62 24.85
C PHE A 393 4.05 12.77 25.58
N SER A 394 4.48 11.72 26.29
CA SER A 394 3.58 10.93 27.14
C SER A 394 3.03 11.75 28.31
N GLN A 395 3.84 12.65 28.89
CA GLN A 395 3.39 13.55 29.95
C GLN A 395 2.40 14.58 29.42
N ILE A 396 2.67 15.18 28.25
CA ILE A 396 1.78 16.18 27.63
C ILE A 396 0.43 15.56 27.26
N LEU A 397 0.42 14.34 26.73
CA LEU A 397 -0.81 13.65 26.33
C LEU A 397 -1.51 12.89 27.47
N GLY A 398 -0.89 12.82 28.66
CA GLY A 398 -1.40 12.12 29.84
C GLY A 398 -1.12 10.60 29.88
N HIS A 399 -0.70 9.99 28.77
CA HIS A 399 -0.26 8.60 28.67
C HIS A 399 0.61 8.39 27.44
N ASN A 400 1.31 7.25 27.34
CA ASN A 400 2.00 6.85 26.11
C ASN A 400 0.99 6.21 25.13
N PRO A 401 0.66 6.84 23.98
CA PRO A 401 -0.33 6.33 23.05
C PRO A 401 0.22 5.27 22.09
N LEU A 402 1.54 5.04 22.04
CA LEU A 402 2.14 4.13 21.06
C LEU A 402 1.67 2.69 21.24
N VAL A 403 1.14 2.09 20.17
CA VAL A 403 0.63 0.72 20.17
C VAL A 403 1.63 -0.23 19.53
N ILE A 404 2.04 -1.25 20.29
CA ILE A 404 2.94 -2.31 19.80
C ILE A 404 2.25 -3.13 18.73
N THR A 405 2.99 -3.39 17.66
CA THR A 405 2.61 -4.25 16.54
C THR A 405 3.73 -5.24 16.24
N GLU A 406 3.32 -6.40 15.73
CA GLU A 406 4.19 -7.47 15.25
C GLU A 406 3.93 -7.77 13.76
N TYR A 407 3.07 -6.98 13.13
CA TYR A 407 2.57 -7.22 11.79
C TYR A 407 3.45 -6.57 10.72
N ARG A 408 3.38 -7.01 9.48
CA ARG A 408 4.02 -6.36 8.33
C ARG A 408 3.16 -6.50 7.08
N ALA A 409 3.16 -5.46 6.24
CA ALA A 409 2.61 -5.48 4.89
C ALA A 409 3.75 -5.57 3.88
N ASP A 410 3.97 -6.77 3.35
CA ASP A 410 4.94 -6.99 2.30
C ASP A 410 4.30 -6.90 0.93
N SER A 411 4.99 -6.28 -0.02
CA SER A 411 4.64 -6.44 -1.43
C SER A 411 4.77 -7.92 -1.81
N MET A 412 3.77 -8.42 -2.53
CA MET A 412 3.69 -9.79 -3.06
C MET A 412 4.94 -10.19 -3.88
N LEU A 413 5.58 -9.22 -4.55
CA LEU A 413 6.82 -9.40 -5.31
C LEU A 413 8.05 -9.76 -4.43
N TYR A 414 8.00 -9.53 -3.12
CA TYR A 414 9.09 -9.89 -2.21
C TYR A 414 9.18 -11.40 -1.96
N LYS A 415 8.05 -12.13 -1.98
CA LYS A 415 8.05 -13.59 -1.81
C LYS A 415 8.82 -14.30 -2.93
N GLN A 416 8.75 -13.82 -4.17
CA GLN A 416 9.48 -14.38 -5.30
C GLN A 416 11.01 -14.35 -5.14
N LYS A 417 11.58 -13.39 -4.39
CA LYS A 417 13.04 -13.36 -4.13
C LYS A 417 13.47 -14.26 -2.99
N ALA A 418 12.58 -14.52 -2.02
CA ALA A 418 12.90 -15.36 -0.87
C ALA A 418 12.91 -16.87 -1.21
N GLU A 419 12.15 -17.28 -2.23
CA GLU A 419 12.05 -18.68 -2.68
C GLU A 419 13.24 -19.14 -3.56
N HIS A 420 14.16 -18.24 -3.91
CA HIS A 420 15.36 -18.56 -4.72
C HIS A 420 16.68 -18.43 -3.95
N ILE A 421 16.64 -18.33 -2.63
CA ILE A 421 17.84 -18.42 -1.78
C ILE A 421 17.82 -19.81 -1.14
N GLU A 422 18.48 -20.78 -1.77
CA GLU A 422 18.78 -22.08 -1.15
C GLU A 422 19.48 -21.85 0.19
N GLY A 423 18.89 -22.37 1.28
CA GLY A 423 19.42 -22.26 2.65
C GLY A 423 18.59 -21.44 3.65
N ALA A 424 17.47 -20.82 3.23
CA ALA A 424 16.62 -20.01 4.13
C ALA A 424 15.56 -20.79 4.93
N GLU A 425 15.54 -22.12 4.87
CA GLU A 425 14.48 -22.97 5.46
C GLU A 425 14.40 -22.93 7.00
N ASN A 426 15.41 -22.39 7.69
CA ASN A 426 15.44 -22.34 9.17
C ASN A 426 15.34 -20.93 9.79
N SER A 427 15.05 -19.88 9.03
CA SER A 427 14.78 -18.56 9.62
C SER A 427 13.30 -18.43 9.98
N LYS A 428 12.96 -18.55 11.28
CA LYS A 428 11.62 -18.16 11.76
C LYS A 428 11.35 -16.72 11.33
N LYS A 429 10.32 -16.50 10.49
CA LYS A 429 9.85 -15.15 10.16
C LYS A 429 9.38 -14.48 11.45
N CYS A 430 10.15 -13.52 11.95
CA CYS A 430 9.90 -12.84 13.22
C CYS A 430 8.60 -12.01 13.25
N PHE A 431 8.18 -11.45 12.11
CA PHE A 431 6.95 -10.65 12.01
C PHE A 431 5.80 -11.45 11.36
N LYS A 432 4.57 -11.21 11.83
CA LYS A 432 3.34 -11.75 11.26
C LYS A 432 2.96 -10.96 10.01
N ASN A 433 2.40 -11.60 8.99
CA ASN A 433 1.84 -10.85 7.85
C ASN A 433 0.44 -10.35 8.22
N GLU A 434 0.15 -9.09 7.90
CA GLU A 434 -1.22 -8.55 7.93
C GLU A 434 -1.97 -8.85 6.62
#